data_AF-A0AA86NC76-F1
#
_entry.id   AF-A0AA86NC76-F1
#
_cell.length_a   1.000
_cell.length_b   1.000
_cell.length_c   1.000
_cell.angle_alpha   90.00
_cell.angle_beta   90.00
_cell.angle_gamma   90.00
#
_symmetry.space_group_name_H-M   'P 1'
#
loop_
_entity.id
_entity.type
_entity.pdbx_description
1 polymer ?
#
loop_
_entity_poly.entity_id
_entity_poly.type
_entity_poly.pdbx_seq_one_letter_code
_entity_poly.pdbx_strand_id
1 'polypeptide(L)'
;MSLKLSTFVSIEDWSNYIRSNLQHVVKWTRQEMEQSTQDISVNKCVELVFQLNSRMEDTLGYRSPIMQRFAPKFSRFLFFDVEKDGSLHRIIKSIFEFFDEHKNLEANIAGLTLDNFKLLYDKIYAQLSESEFIDQPTYFLQVKPESVALCTEIITHFRSELTTNPLDADYIIVEQSEFIPQIPSDFYSSRRSWTSSRTRTRPSAWPISSI
;
A
#
# COMPACT_ATOMS: atom_id res chain seq x y z
N MET A 1 -4.58 21.40 -22.87
CA MET A 1 -5.52 20.38 -23.40
C MET A 1 -4.98 19.03 -22.99
N SER A 2 -5.58 18.33 -22.01
CA SER A 2 -5.08 17.03 -21.56
C SER A 2 -5.84 15.91 -22.27
N LEU A 3 -5.16 15.18 -23.14
CA LEU A 3 -5.67 13.93 -23.71
C LEU A 3 -5.58 12.85 -22.63
N LYS A 4 -6.72 12.46 -22.06
CA LYS A 4 -6.79 11.28 -21.19
C LYS A 4 -7.00 10.05 -22.07
N LEU A 5 -5.90 9.36 -22.39
CA LEU A 5 -5.95 8.03 -22.99
C LEU A 5 -6.53 7.05 -21.95
N SER A 6 -7.82 6.74 -22.07
CA SER A 6 -8.43 5.61 -21.35
C SER A 6 -8.28 4.37 -22.22
N THR A 7 -7.19 3.63 -22.04
CA THR A 7 -7.07 2.28 -22.58
C THR A 7 -7.88 1.32 -21.70
N PHE A 8 -9.01 0.86 -22.21
CA PHE A 8 -9.75 -0.24 -21.60
C PHE A 8 -9.12 -1.54 -22.08
N VAL A 9 -8.22 -2.12 -21.29
CA VAL A 9 -7.76 -3.50 -21.53
C VAL A 9 -8.81 -4.42 -20.92
N SER A 10 -9.38 -5.31 -21.75
CA SER A 10 -10.34 -6.31 -21.25
C SER A 10 -9.61 -7.29 -20.32
N ILE A 11 -10.35 -7.90 -19.38
CA ILE A 11 -9.80 -8.94 -18.51
C ILE A 11 -9.27 -10.13 -19.33
N GLU A 12 -9.89 -10.45 -20.47
CA GLU A 12 -9.41 -11.49 -21.39
C GLU A 12 -8.09 -11.12 -22.06
N ASP A 13 -7.97 -9.92 -22.61
CA ASP A 13 -6.72 -9.45 -23.25
C ASP A 13 -5.59 -9.35 -22.23
N TRP A 14 -5.92 -8.89 -21.01
CA TRP A 14 -5.00 -8.86 -19.89
C TRP A 14 -4.56 -10.26 -19.48
N SER A 15 -5.49 -11.22 -19.37
CA SER A 15 -5.20 -12.63 -19.07
C SER A 15 -4.28 -13.26 -20.12
N ASN A 16 -4.57 -13.01 -21.39
CA ASN A 16 -3.82 -13.54 -22.52
C ASN A 16 -2.40 -12.95 -22.57
N TYR A 17 -2.28 -11.65 -22.33
CA TYR A 17 -0.99 -10.96 -22.24
C TYR A 17 -0.16 -11.51 -21.08
N ILE A 18 -0.74 -11.56 -19.88
CA ILE A 18 -0.11 -12.06 -18.66
C ILE A 18 0.36 -13.50 -18.88
N ARG A 19 -0.51 -14.40 -19.35
CA ARG A 19 -0.18 -15.81 -19.56
C ARG A 19 0.97 -16.01 -20.57
N SER A 20 1.02 -15.18 -21.61
CA SER A 20 2.06 -15.28 -22.65
C SER A 20 3.43 -14.81 -22.16
N ASN A 21 3.48 -13.89 -21.19
CA ASN A 21 4.71 -13.27 -20.71
C ASN A 21 5.16 -13.75 -19.31
N LEU A 22 4.28 -14.40 -18.55
CA LEU A 22 4.60 -14.85 -17.19
C LEU A 22 5.58 -16.00 -17.10
N GLN A 23 5.85 -16.72 -18.19
CA GLN A 23 6.75 -17.87 -18.14
C GLN A 23 8.14 -17.48 -17.63
N HIS A 24 8.62 -16.31 -18.07
CA HIS A 24 9.90 -15.76 -17.61
C HIS A 24 9.83 -15.29 -16.16
N VAL A 25 8.74 -14.63 -15.78
CA VAL A 25 8.50 -14.17 -14.39
C VAL A 25 8.47 -15.35 -13.42
N VAL A 26 7.75 -16.42 -13.76
CA VAL A 26 7.71 -17.67 -12.97
C VAL A 26 9.09 -18.29 -12.86
N LYS A 27 9.86 -18.32 -13.97
CA LYS A 27 11.22 -18.86 -13.96
C LYS A 27 12.10 -18.12 -12.95
N TRP A 28 12.10 -16.78 -12.96
CA TRP A 28 12.90 -15.99 -12.03
C TRP A 28 12.41 -16.11 -10.59
N THR A 29 11.08 -16.07 -10.39
CA THR A 29 10.47 -16.25 -9.06
C THR A 29 10.90 -17.58 -8.46
N ARG A 30 10.86 -18.68 -9.22
CA ARG A 30 11.32 -20.00 -8.77
C ARG A 30 12.81 -20.03 -8.42
N GLN A 31 13.65 -19.36 -9.19
CA GLN A 31 15.10 -19.27 -8.93
C GLN A 31 15.40 -18.49 -7.65
N GLU A 32 14.62 -17.47 -7.33
CA GLU A 32 14.81 -16.69 -6.09
C GLU A 32 14.13 -17.35 -4.88
N MET A 33 13.12 -18.20 -5.12
CA MET A 33 12.33 -18.88 -4.10
C MET A 33 12.56 -20.40 -4.09
N GLU A 34 13.79 -20.86 -4.31
CA GLU A 34 14.14 -22.29 -4.42
C GLU A 34 13.71 -23.13 -3.22
N GLN A 35 13.59 -22.53 -2.03
CA GLN A 35 13.19 -23.21 -0.80
C GLN A 35 11.69 -23.15 -0.51
N SER A 36 10.91 -22.47 -1.36
CA SER A 36 9.48 -22.31 -1.14
C SER A 36 8.75 -23.63 -1.35
N THR A 37 7.82 -23.93 -0.45
CA THR A 37 6.91 -25.09 -0.59
C THR A 37 5.68 -24.79 -1.45
N GLN A 38 5.54 -23.56 -1.96
CA GLN A 38 4.37 -23.09 -2.69
C GLN A 38 4.42 -23.54 -4.17
N ASP A 39 3.25 -23.79 -4.78
CA ASP A 39 3.17 -24.02 -6.22
C ASP A 39 3.34 -22.71 -6.99
N ILE A 40 4.56 -22.44 -7.44
CA ILE A 40 4.86 -21.29 -8.29
C ILE A 40 4.65 -21.71 -9.74
N SER A 41 3.40 -21.75 -10.20
CA SER A 41 3.04 -22.06 -11.60
C SER A 41 2.47 -20.84 -12.32
N VAL A 42 2.50 -20.83 -13.67
CA VAL A 42 1.92 -19.73 -14.46
C VAL A 42 0.45 -19.51 -14.11
N ASN A 43 -0.32 -20.59 -14.01
CA ASN A 43 -1.73 -20.53 -13.64
C ASN A 43 -1.91 -19.95 -12.24
N LYS A 44 -1.08 -20.36 -11.27
CA LYS A 44 -1.18 -19.85 -9.91
C LYS A 44 -0.83 -18.37 -9.82
N CYS A 45 0.21 -17.92 -10.50
CA CYS A 45 0.56 -16.51 -10.53
C CYS A 45 -0.51 -15.65 -11.21
N VAL A 46 -1.11 -16.12 -12.31
CA VAL A 46 -2.26 -15.47 -12.95
C VAL A 46 -3.40 -15.31 -11.95
N GLU A 47 -3.78 -16.41 -11.28
CA GLU A 47 -4.83 -16.44 -10.26
C GLU A 47 -4.55 -15.42 -9.13
N LEU A 48 -3.34 -15.40 -8.59
CA LEU A 48 -2.94 -14.47 -7.52
C LEU A 48 -3.01 -13.01 -7.96
N VAL A 49 -2.57 -12.70 -9.17
CA VAL A 49 -2.67 -11.34 -9.73
C VAL A 49 -4.14 -10.92 -9.88
N PHE A 50 -5.03 -11.82 -10.32
CA PHE A 50 -6.47 -11.56 -10.38
C PHE A 50 -7.09 -11.34 -9.00
N GLN A 51 -6.75 -12.18 -8.03
CA GLN A 51 -7.25 -12.06 -6.66
C GLN A 51 -6.75 -10.77 -5.99
N LEU A 52 -5.48 -10.41 -6.19
CA LEU A 52 -4.91 -9.16 -5.72
C LEU A 52 -5.66 -7.97 -6.32
N ASN A 53 -5.81 -7.93 -7.64
CA ASN A 53 -6.51 -6.84 -8.31
C ASN A 53 -7.97 -6.71 -7.85
N SER A 54 -8.68 -7.83 -7.70
CA SER A 54 -10.07 -7.83 -7.21
C SER A 54 -10.16 -7.31 -5.77
N ARG A 55 -9.27 -7.80 -4.88
CA ARG A 55 -9.21 -7.30 -3.50
C ARG A 55 -8.85 -5.83 -3.42
N MET A 56 -7.93 -5.34 -4.25
CA MET A 56 -7.62 -3.92 -4.35
C MET A 56 -8.83 -3.11 -4.78
N GLU A 57 -9.60 -3.58 -5.77
CA GLU A 57 -10.79 -2.88 -6.25
C GLU A 57 -11.85 -2.73 -5.16
N ASP A 58 -12.04 -3.78 -4.36
CA ASP A 58 -13.01 -3.84 -3.26
C ASP A 58 -12.59 -3.00 -2.04
N THR A 59 -11.31 -3.05 -1.68
CA THR A 59 -10.82 -2.57 -0.37
C THR A 59 -9.98 -1.29 -0.43
N LEU A 60 -9.50 -0.86 -1.59
CA LEU A 60 -8.61 0.31 -1.71
C LEU A 60 -9.28 1.50 -2.41
N GLY A 61 -8.70 2.68 -2.22
CA GLY A 61 -9.01 3.88 -2.99
C GLY A 61 -9.53 5.07 -2.19
N TYR A 62 -9.16 6.26 -2.64
CA TYR A 62 -9.38 7.56 -1.98
C TYR A 62 -10.74 8.24 -2.22
N ARG A 63 -11.71 7.57 -2.88
CA ARG A 63 -13.00 8.18 -3.29
C ARG A 63 -14.24 7.57 -2.64
N SER A 64 -14.16 7.02 -1.43
CA SER A 64 -15.33 6.34 -0.86
C SER A 64 -15.60 6.68 0.60
N PRO A 65 -16.87 6.88 0.98
CA PRO A 65 -17.28 7.09 2.36
C PRO A 65 -17.19 5.82 3.24
N ILE A 66 -16.59 4.72 2.73
CA ILE A 66 -16.53 3.43 3.42
C ILE A 66 -15.24 3.37 4.26
N MET A 67 -15.38 3.27 5.58
CA MET A 67 -14.30 3.20 6.60
C MET A 67 -13.29 2.05 6.44
N GLN A 68 -13.49 1.15 5.48
CA GLN A 68 -12.64 -0.03 5.28
C GLN A 68 -11.47 0.23 4.31
N ARG A 69 -11.37 1.41 3.69
CA ARG A 69 -10.32 1.74 2.70
C ARG A 69 -9.09 2.37 3.34
N PHE A 70 -7.91 1.87 3.00
CA PHE A 70 -6.69 2.15 3.78
C PHE A 70 -5.45 2.54 2.95
N ALA A 71 -5.47 2.46 1.61
CA ALA A 71 -4.29 2.73 0.78
C ALA A 71 -4.66 3.14 -0.67
N PRO A 72 -3.72 3.76 -1.44
CA PRO A 72 -3.87 4.00 -2.87
C PRO A 72 -4.08 2.69 -3.64
N LYS A 73 -4.64 2.74 -4.86
CA LYS A 73 -4.63 1.59 -5.78
C LYS A 73 -3.35 1.63 -6.61
N PHE A 74 -2.76 0.47 -6.86
CA PHE A 74 -1.68 0.37 -7.85
C PHE A 74 -2.18 0.72 -9.25
N SER A 75 -1.31 1.35 -10.03
CA SER A 75 -1.54 1.50 -11.46
C SER A 75 -1.57 0.11 -12.11
N ARG A 76 -2.55 -0.12 -13.00
CA ARG A 76 -2.64 -1.39 -13.74
C ARG A 76 -1.40 -1.64 -14.62
N PHE A 77 -0.65 -0.60 -14.97
CA PHE A 77 0.59 -0.71 -15.77
C PHE A 77 1.70 -1.48 -15.06
N LEU A 78 1.73 -1.51 -13.72
CA LEU A 78 2.70 -2.30 -12.96
C LEU A 78 2.58 -3.82 -13.25
N PHE A 79 1.39 -4.28 -13.65
CA PHE A 79 1.20 -5.69 -14.00
C PHE A 79 1.67 -6.05 -15.42
N PHE A 80 2.10 -5.07 -16.22
CA PHE A 80 2.62 -5.29 -17.58
C PHE A 80 4.14 -5.25 -17.64
N ASP A 81 4.80 -4.80 -16.58
CA ASP A 81 6.25 -4.78 -16.50
C ASP A 81 6.78 -6.17 -16.08
N VAL A 82 7.01 -6.97 -17.12
CA VAL A 82 7.40 -8.39 -17.06
C VAL A 82 8.91 -8.58 -17.15
N GLU A 83 9.70 -7.52 -16.99
CA GLU A 83 11.16 -7.63 -16.97
C GLU A 83 11.65 -8.39 -15.74
N LYS A 84 12.91 -8.84 -15.76
CA LYS A 84 13.50 -9.61 -14.65
C LYS A 84 13.44 -8.84 -13.33
N ASP A 85 13.73 -7.55 -13.37
CA ASP A 85 13.66 -6.69 -12.19
C ASP A 85 12.36 -5.90 -12.11
N GLY A 86 11.43 -6.16 -13.04
CA GLY A 86 10.19 -5.43 -13.22
C GLY A 86 9.18 -5.62 -12.09
N SER A 87 8.23 -4.70 -12.02
CA SER A 87 7.25 -4.62 -10.94
C SER A 87 6.37 -5.87 -10.82
N LEU A 88 6.01 -6.55 -11.92
CA LEU A 88 5.20 -7.78 -11.82
C LEU A 88 5.96 -8.90 -11.11
N HIS A 89 7.26 -9.07 -11.39
CA HIS A 89 8.09 -10.05 -10.70
C HIS A 89 8.18 -9.73 -9.21
N ARG A 90 8.42 -8.46 -8.87
CA ARG A 90 8.47 -7.99 -7.48
C ARG A 90 7.16 -8.31 -6.75
N ILE A 91 6.02 -7.97 -7.33
CA ILE A 91 4.68 -8.24 -6.77
C ILE A 91 4.48 -9.73 -6.50
N ILE A 92 4.72 -10.58 -7.51
CA ILE A 92 4.52 -12.03 -7.38
C ILE A 92 5.41 -12.62 -6.29
N LYS A 93 6.68 -12.21 -6.27
CA LYS A 93 7.62 -12.62 -5.23
C LYS A 93 7.14 -12.23 -3.83
N SER A 94 6.73 -10.96 -3.62
CA SER A 94 6.23 -10.51 -2.32
C SER A 94 5.03 -11.32 -1.83
N ILE A 95 4.12 -11.69 -2.75
CA ILE A 95 2.95 -12.53 -2.44
C ILE A 95 3.41 -13.88 -1.93
N PHE A 96 4.27 -14.58 -2.66
CA PHE A 96 4.73 -15.91 -2.24
C PHE A 96 5.54 -15.84 -0.94
N GLU A 97 6.43 -14.85 -0.77
CA GLU A 97 7.17 -14.66 0.48
C GLU A 97 6.23 -14.43 1.66
N PHE A 98 5.17 -13.64 1.48
CA PHE A 98 4.16 -13.44 2.52
C PHE A 98 3.50 -14.76 2.93
N PHE A 99 3.09 -15.59 1.97
CA PHE A 99 2.47 -16.88 2.28
C PHE A 99 3.45 -17.88 2.91
N ASP A 100 4.72 -17.86 2.52
CA ASP A 100 5.78 -18.71 3.08
C ASP A 100 6.11 -18.32 4.54
N GLU A 101 6.21 -17.02 4.82
CA GLU A 101 6.42 -16.47 6.17
C GLU A 101 5.30 -16.86 7.15
N HIS A 102 4.06 -16.98 6.65
CA HIS A 102 2.90 -17.30 7.46
C HIS A 102 2.63 -18.81 7.60
N LYS A 103 3.51 -19.68 7.07
CA LYS A 103 3.68 -21.14 7.29
C LYS A 103 2.44 -22.06 7.28
N ASN A 104 1.23 -21.54 7.05
CA ASN A 104 -0.04 -22.27 7.19
C ASN A 104 -1.13 -21.78 6.21
N LEU A 105 -0.75 -21.02 5.18
CA LEU A 105 -1.70 -20.48 4.21
C LEU A 105 -1.31 -20.97 2.82
N GLU A 106 -2.23 -21.69 2.18
CA GLU A 106 -2.21 -21.83 0.73
C GLU A 106 -2.21 -20.42 0.13
N ALA A 107 -1.40 -20.18 -0.91
CA ALA A 107 -1.36 -18.90 -1.60
C ALA A 107 -2.75 -18.58 -2.21
N ASN A 108 -3.60 -17.91 -1.44
CA ASN A 108 -4.97 -17.57 -1.79
C ASN A 108 -5.33 -16.23 -1.15
N ILE A 109 -5.23 -15.17 -1.95
CA ILE A 109 -5.47 -13.80 -1.53
C ILE A 109 -6.96 -13.55 -1.25
N ALA A 110 -7.85 -14.24 -1.96
CA ALA A 110 -9.29 -14.13 -1.74
C ALA A 110 -9.70 -14.62 -0.34
N GLY A 111 -8.99 -15.62 0.21
CA GLY A 111 -9.21 -16.18 1.54
C GLY A 111 -8.61 -15.37 2.69
N LEU A 112 -7.81 -14.34 2.42
CA LEU A 112 -7.20 -13.52 3.48
C LEU A 112 -8.25 -12.71 4.25
N THR A 113 -8.08 -12.56 5.56
CA THR A 113 -8.80 -11.55 6.35
C THR A 113 -8.41 -10.15 5.88
N LEU A 114 -9.22 -9.13 6.22
CA LEU A 114 -8.89 -7.74 5.86
C LEU A 114 -7.53 -7.32 6.43
N ASP A 115 -7.22 -7.70 7.68
CA ASP A 115 -5.95 -7.35 8.31
C ASP A 115 -4.75 -8.05 7.67
N ASN A 116 -4.89 -9.32 7.29
CA ASN A 116 -3.83 -10.02 6.56
C ASN A 116 -3.65 -9.45 5.15
N PHE A 117 -4.74 -9.04 4.50
CA PHE A 117 -4.66 -8.38 3.21
C PHE A 117 -3.95 -7.01 3.32
N LYS A 118 -4.21 -6.24 4.38
CA LYS A 118 -3.46 -4.99 4.66
C LYS A 118 -1.97 -5.24 4.80
N LEU A 119 -1.58 -6.25 5.59
CA LEU A 119 -0.16 -6.61 5.76
C LEU A 119 0.50 -7.01 4.43
N LEU A 120 -0.17 -7.85 3.62
CA LEU A 120 0.31 -8.20 2.29
C LEU A 120 0.46 -6.96 1.40
N TYR A 121 -0.56 -6.11 1.36
CA TYR A 121 -0.57 -4.91 0.53
C TYR A 121 0.55 -3.94 0.93
N ASP A 122 0.73 -3.71 2.23
CA ASP A 122 1.77 -2.83 2.78
C ASP A 122 3.18 -3.33 2.46
N LYS A 123 3.37 -4.65 2.42
CA LYS A 123 4.64 -5.30 2.02
C LYS A 123 4.92 -5.04 0.54
N ILE A 124 3.93 -5.28 -0.34
CA ILE A 124 4.06 -5.02 -1.78
C ILE A 124 4.32 -3.53 -2.03
N TYR A 125 3.58 -2.65 -1.35
CA TYR A 125 3.73 -1.20 -1.49
C TYR A 125 5.12 -0.74 -1.08
N ALA A 126 5.63 -1.20 0.07
CA ALA A 126 6.99 -0.89 0.51
C ALA A 126 8.03 -1.30 -0.53
N GLN A 127 7.96 -2.54 -1.02
CA GLN A 127 8.93 -3.06 -1.98
C GLN A 127 8.90 -2.31 -3.32
N LEU A 128 7.71 -1.95 -3.81
CA LEU A 128 7.57 -1.18 -5.05
C LEU A 128 8.04 0.26 -4.89
N SER A 129 7.85 0.87 -3.71
CA SER A 129 8.33 2.23 -3.42
C SER A 129 9.85 2.26 -3.28
N GLU A 130 10.45 1.29 -2.57
CA GLU A 130 11.91 1.14 -2.43
C GLU A 130 12.61 0.90 -3.78
N SER A 131 11.90 0.27 -4.71
CA SER A 131 12.39 -0.01 -6.07
C SER A 131 11.99 1.06 -7.09
N GLU A 132 11.42 2.20 -6.64
CA GLU A 132 11.02 3.34 -7.49
C GLU A 132 10.02 3.00 -8.61
N PHE A 133 9.22 1.93 -8.44
CA PHE A 133 8.13 1.59 -9.36
C PHE A 133 6.86 2.39 -9.11
N ILE A 134 6.72 2.93 -7.90
CA ILE A 134 5.62 3.81 -7.52
C ILE A 134 6.18 5.04 -6.82
N ASP A 135 5.72 6.21 -7.27
CA ASP A 135 6.03 7.46 -6.60
C ASP A 135 5.28 7.53 -5.27
N GLN A 136 5.94 8.09 -4.26
CA GLN A 136 5.26 8.49 -3.04
C GLN A 136 4.45 9.74 -3.33
N PRO A 137 3.13 9.75 -3.08
CA PRO A 137 2.33 10.92 -3.36
C PRO A 137 2.77 12.07 -2.44
N THR A 138 2.88 13.24 -3.05
CA THR A 138 3.32 14.48 -2.43
C THR A 138 2.12 15.38 -2.12
N TYR A 139 2.11 15.96 -0.93
CA TYR A 139 1.00 16.78 -0.44
C TYR A 139 1.49 18.17 -0.08
N PHE A 140 0.67 19.17 -0.37
CA PHE A 140 0.81 20.52 0.15
C PHE A 140 -0.38 20.85 1.04
N LEU A 141 -0.09 21.36 2.24
CA LEU A 141 -1.11 21.73 3.22
C LEU A 141 -1.42 23.22 3.15
N GLN A 142 -2.66 23.54 2.82
CA GLN A 142 -3.25 24.88 2.87
C GLN A 142 -4.43 24.89 3.86
N VAL A 143 -4.14 24.50 5.11
CA VAL A 143 -5.13 24.40 6.21
C VAL A 143 -4.77 25.34 7.35
N LYS A 144 -5.72 25.59 8.26
CA LYS A 144 -5.44 26.37 9.48
C LYS A 144 -4.37 25.69 10.35
N PRO A 145 -3.56 26.47 11.11
CA PRO A 145 -2.44 25.95 11.92
C PRO A 145 -2.82 24.79 12.85
N GLU A 146 -4.00 24.84 13.47
CA GLU A 146 -4.51 23.80 14.36
C GLU A 146 -4.77 22.45 13.68
N SER A 147 -4.96 22.44 12.36
CA SER A 147 -5.22 21.22 11.57
C SER A 147 -3.96 20.63 10.96
N VAL A 148 -2.87 21.41 10.85
CA VAL A 148 -1.62 20.98 10.21
C VAL A 148 -1.07 19.72 10.87
N ALA A 149 -0.98 19.69 12.21
CA ALA A 149 -0.42 18.55 12.94
C ALA A 149 -1.18 17.23 12.65
N LEU A 150 -2.51 17.28 12.66
CA LEU A 150 -3.36 16.12 12.36
C LEU A 150 -3.21 15.70 10.89
N CYS A 151 -3.27 16.64 9.96
CA CYS A 151 -3.11 16.36 8.53
C CYS A 151 -1.73 15.77 8.21
N THR A 152 -0.66 16.26 8.84
CA THR A 152 0.68 15.70 8.71
C THR A 152 0.74 14.27 9.26
N GLU A 153 0.17 13.99 10.44
CA GLU A 153 0.12 12.61 10.98
C GLU A 153 -0.60 11.65 10.02
N ILE A 154 -1.69 12.12 9.38
CA ILE A 154 -2.45 11.34 8.39
C ILE A 154 -1.65 11.13 7.09
N ILE A 155 -1.02 12.16 6.55
CA ILE A 155 -0.16 12.06 5.35
C ILE A 155 0.97 11.06 5.62
N THR A 156 1.66 11.17 6.76
CA THR A 156 2.72 10.23 7.14
C THR A 156 2.19 8.82 7.34
N HIS A 157 1.00 8.65 7.91
CA HIS A 157 0.35 7.35 8.03
C HIS A 157 0.17 6.66 6.67
N PHE A 158 -0.18 7.41 5.63
CA PHE A 158 -0.28 6.93 4.26
C PHE A 158 1.06 6.88 3.51
N ARG A 159 2.20 6.89 4.22
CA ARG A 159 3.56 6.82 3.66
C ARG A 159 3.78 7.83 2.53
N SER A 160 3.26 9.02 2.74
CA SER A 160 3.29 10.12 1.78
C SER A 160 4.18 11.25 2.26
N GLU A 161 4.60 12.11 1.35
CA GLU A 161 5.53 13.21 1.65
C GLU A 161 4.82 14.57 1.71
N LEU A 162 5.30 15.44 2.60
CA LEU A 162 4.87 16.83 2.67
C LEU A 162 5.88 17.69 1.92
N THR A 163 5.41 18.41 0.89
CA THR A 163 6.20 19.43 0.20
C THR A 163 5.88 20.82 0.72
N THR A 164 6.89 21.70 0.69
CA THR A 164 6.75 23.12 1.03
C THR A 164 6.30 23.97 -0.17
N ASN A 165 6.28 23.41 -1.38
CA ASN A 165 5.90 24.10 -2.60
C ASN A 165 4.65 23.47 -3.21
N PRO A 166 3.55 24.23 -3.42
CA PRO A 166 2.32 23.68 -3.99
C PRO A 166 2.47 23.16 -5.42
N LEU A 167 3.48 23.61 -6.18
CA LEU A 167 3.73 23.15 -7.55
C LEU A 167 4.33 21.75 -7.60
N ASP A 168 5.00 21.34 -6.53
CA ASP A 168 5.65 20.02 -6.42
C ASP A 168 4.71 18.99 -5.77
N ALA A 169 3.44 19.35 -5.52
CA ALA A 169 2.46 18.51 -4.84
C ALA A 169 1.50 17.84 -5.83
N ASP A 170 1.30 16.54 -5.67
CA ASP A 170 0.22 15.79 -6.32
C ASP A 170 -1.16 16.24 -5.82
N TYR A 171 -1.22 16.64 -4.54
CA TYR A 171 -2.46 17.04 -3.88
C TYR A 171 -2.27 18.31 -3.05
N ILE A 172 -3.20 19.26 -3.22
CA ILE A 172 -3.32 20.42 -2.35
C ILE A 172 -4.50 20.19 -1.41
N ILE A 173 -4.22 20.07 -0.12
CA ILE A 173 -5.24 19.96 0.93
C ILE A 173 -5.61 21.37 1.39
N VAL A 174 -6.76 21.85 0.93
CA VAL A 174 -7.44 23.02 1.51
C VAL A 174 -8.40 22.57 2.60
N GLU A 175 -8.73 23.46 3.55
CA GLU A 175 -9.68 23.13 4.64
C GLU A 175 -10.95 22.43 4.12
N GLN A 176 -11.33 21.32 4.78
CA GLN A 176 -12.46 20.44 4.44
C GLN A 176 -12.43 19.79 3.04
N SER A 177 -11.27 19.29 2.57
CA SER A 177 -11.30 18.30 1.50
C SER A 177 -11.74 16.92 2.05
N GLU A 178 -12.64 16.26 1.34
CA GLU A 178 -13.19 14.90 1.55
C GLU A 178 -12.13 13.78 1.65
N PHE A 179 -10.84 14.14 1.63
CA PHE A 179 -9.70 13.25 1.63
C PHE A 179 -9.28 12.77 3.02
N ILE A 180 -9.68 13.47 4.09
CA ILE A 180 -9.39 13.01 5.45
C ILE A 180 -10.46 11.98 5.82
N PRO A 181 -10.19 10.65 5.78
CA PRO A 181 -11.13 9.69 6.33
C PRO A 181 -11.36 10.09 7.78
N GLN A 182 -12.63 10.19 8.18
CA GLN A 182 -12.95 10.37 9.58
C GLN A 182 -12.34 9.19 10.32
N ILE A 183 -11.29 9.45 11.12
CA ILE A 183 -10.62 8.42 11.89
C ILE A 183 -11.67 7.84 12.84
N PRO A 184 -11.97 6.52 12.76
CA PRO A 184 -12.95 5.90 13.65
C PRO A 184 -12.58 6.16 15.11
N SER A 185 -13.56 6.52 15.94
CA SER A 185 -13.34 6.88 17.35
C SER A 185 -12.60 5.79 18.15
N ASP A 186 -12.76 4.54 17.72
CA ASP A 186 -12.15 3.32 18.23
C ASP A 186 -10.62 3.25 18.04
N PHE A 187 -10.08 3.99 17.07
CA PHE A 187 -8.63 4.16 16.87
C PHE A 187 -7.96 4.94 18.02
N TYR A 188 -8.68 5.87 18.65
CA TYR A 188 -8.16 6.60 19.81
C TYR A 188 -8.12 5.75 21.09
N SER A 189 -9.00 4.75 21.19
CA SER A 189 -9.01 3.81 22.32
C SER A 189 -7.88 2.79 22.27
N SER A 190 -7.40 2.39 21.09
CA SER A 190 -6.28 1.44 20.96
C SER A 190 -4.92 2.05 21.30
N ARG A 191 -4.75 3.39 21.22
CA ARG A 191 -3.51 4.08 21.62
C ARG A 191 -3.31 4.16 23.15
N ARG A 192 -4.38 4.05 23.95
CA ARG A 192 -4.30 4.04 25.43
C ARG A 192 -3.92 2.69 26.03
N SER A 193 -4.04 1.59 25.29
CA SER A 193 -3.63 0.26 25.78
C SER A 193 -2.13 -0.01 25.62
N TRP A 194 -1.42 0.75 24.78
CA TRP A 194 0.02 0.56 24.53
C TRP A 194 0.94 1.37 25.47
N THR A 195 0.42 2.38 26.16
CA THR A 195 1.22 3.28 27.02
C THR A 195 1.11 3.00 28.50
N SER A 196 0.25 2.07 28.95
CA SER A 196 0.10 1.72 30.37
C SER A 196 1.09 0.67 30.90
N SER A 197 1.94 0.08 30.04
CA SER A 197 2.89 -0.98 30.46
C SER A 197 4.36 -0.54 30.55
N ARG A 198 4.66 0.74 30.41
CA ARG A 198 6.02 1.27 30.67
C ARG A 198 5.96 2.36 31.73
N THR A 199 5.93 1.93 32.99
CA THR A 199 6.48 2.72 34.10
C THR A 199 7.94 3.04 33.77
N ARG A 200 8.18 4.24 33.25
CA ARG A 200 9.49 4.86 33.26
C ARG A 200 9.43 6.00 34.27
N THR A 201 10.06 5.74 35.39
CA THR A 201 10.42 6.69 36.45
C THR A 201 10.82 8.04 35.86
N ARG A 202 10.09 9.10 36.25
CA ARG A 202 10.53 10.49 36.07
C ARG A 202 11.82 10.70 36.88
N PRO A 203 12.87 11.31 36.33
CA PRO A 203 13.76 12.15 37.12
C PRO A 203 13.08 13.50 37.36
N SER A 204 13.17 13.94 38.61
CA SER A 204 12.64 15.18 39.17
C SER A 204 13.43 16.44 38.78
N ALA A 205 12.71 17.57 38.75
CA ALA A 205 13.19 18.97 38.73
C ALA A 205 13.95 19.37 37.45
N TRP A 206 13.84 20.58 36.90
CA TRP A 206 14.15 21.89 37.48
C TRP A 206 13.08 22.96 37.22
N PRO A 207 13.01 24.01 38.06
CA PRO A 207 11.97 25.02 38.01
C PRO A 207 12.24 26.09 36.94
N ILE A 208 11.12 26.68 36.51
CA ILE A 208 11.02 27.91 35.75
C ILE A 208 11.78 29.03 36.48
N SER A 209 12.61 29.77 35.75
CA SER A 209 12.92 31.16 36.08
C SER A 209 12.67 32.01 34.84
N SER A 210 11.60 32.77 34.94
CA SER A 210 11.22 33.92 34.11
C SER A 210 12.24 35.05 34.20
N ILE A 211 12.58 35.64 33.06
CA ILE A 211 12.48 37.07 32.69
C ILE A 211 12.41 37.13 31.16
#